data_AF-W6MBM6-F1
#
_entry.id   AF-W6MBM6-F1
#
_cell.length_a   1.000
_cell.length_b   1.000
_cell.length_c   1.000
_cell.angle_alpha   90.00
_cell.angle_beta   90.00
_cell.angle_gamma   90.00
#
_symmetry.space_group_name_H-M   'P 1'
#
loop_
_entity.id
_entity.type
_entity.pdbx_description
1 polymer ?
#
loop_
_entity_poly.entity_id
_entity_poly.type
_entity_poly.pdbx_seq_one_letter_code
_entity_poly.pdbx_strand_id
1 'polypeptide(L)' 'MWGIGWVLPRRWVVERTLAWLSRYRGLVLVYEKRVASSVAMIWVSSIRILLKKLYPPLNEEGCS' A
#
# COMPACT_ATOMS: atom_id res chain seq x y z
N MET A 1 18.79 -29.93 -10.87
CA MET A 1 18.71 -28.59 -11.48
C MET A 1 17.60 -27.78 -10.81
N TRP A 2 17.76 -27.33 -9.56
CA TRP A 2 16.81 -26.40 -8.91
C TRP A 2 17.57 -25.58 -7.86
N GLY A 3 18.27 -24.55 -8.33
CA GLY A 3 18.86 -23.53 -7.46
C GLY A 3 17.94 -22.32 -7.43
N ILE A 4 17.06 -22.24 -6.43
CA ILE A 4 16.33 -21.01 -6.12
C ILE A 4 16.65 -20.65 -4.67
N GLY A 5 17.91 -20.31 -4.45
CA GLY A 5 18.37 -19.63 -3.25
C GLY A 5 18.32 -18.13 -3.49
N TRP A 6 17.14 -17.52 -3.40
CA TRP A 6 17.00 -16.06 -3.46
C TRP A 6 16.01 -15.58 -2.40
N VAL A 7 16.37 -15.74 -1.13
CA VAL A 7 15.84 -14.88 -0.07
C VAL A 7 16.53 -13.53 -0.26
N LEU A 8 15.88 -12.63 -1.02
CA LEU A 8 16.36 -11.26 -1.17
C LEU A 8 16.18 -10.53 0.16
N PRO A 9 17.26 -10.08 0.82
CA PRO A 9 17.13 -9.23 1.99
C PRO A 9 16.38 -7.98 1.55
N ARG A 10 15.24 -7.69 2.20
CA ARG A 10 14.27 -6.59 1.91
C ARG A 10 13.08 -6.89 0.99
N ARG A 11 12.86 -8.14 0.54
CA ARG A 11 11.63 -8.49 -0.20
C ARG A 11 10.35 -8.16 0.58
N TRP A 12 10.40 -8.26 1.92
CA TRP A 12 9.28 -7.95 2.80
C TRP A 12 8.78 -6.50 2.67
N VAL A 13 9.65 -5.56 2.29
CA VAL A 13 9.27 -4.15 2.16
C VAL A 13 8.32 -3.99 0.97
N VAL A 14 8.69 -4.57 -0.17
CA VAL A 14 7.88 -4.54 -1.39
C VAL A 14 6.56 -5.27 -1.18
N GLU A 15 6.60 -6.49 -0.63
CA GLU A 15 5.39 -7.26 -0.32
C GLU A 15 4.46 -6.51 0.62
N ARG A 16 5.00 -5.83 1.65
CA ARG A 16 4.22 -5.04 2.59
C ARG A 16 3.60 -3.82 1.93
N THR A 17 4.33 -3.13 1.04
CA THR A 17 3.74 -2.03 0.26
C THR A 17 2.63 -2.53 -0.67
N LEU A 18 2.82 -3.66 -1.34
CA LEU A 18 1.78 -4.27 -2.18
C LEU A 18 0.57 -4.69 -1.34
N ALA A 19 0.76 -5.30 -0.17
CA ALA A 19 -0.33 -5.64 0.74
C ALA A 19 -1.13 -4.42 1.24
N TRP A 20 -0.47 -3.26 1.41
CA TRP A 20 -1.14 -2.00 1.75
C TRP A 20 -1.93 -1.43 0.59
N LEU A 21 -1.39 -1.51 -0.63
CA LEU A 21 -2.05 -1.08 -1.86
C LEU A 21 -3.25 -1.97 -2.20
N SER A 22 -3.14 -3.29 -2.03
CA SER A 22 -4.22 -4.26 -2.28
C SER A 22 -5.44 -4.08 -1.37
N ARG A 23 -5.33 -3.36 -0.24
CA ARG A 23 -6.51 -2.99 0.57
C ARG A 23 -7.39 -1.92 -0.07
N TYR A 24 -6.87 -1.17 -1.03
CA TYR A 24 -7.67 -0.22 -1.78
C TYR A 24 -8.36 -0.96 -2.93
N ARG A 25 -9.66 -1.21 -2.76
CA ARG A 25 -10.52 -2.05 -3.62
C ARG A 25 -10.42 -1.76 -5.13
N GLY A 26 -10.05 -0.53 -5.52
CA GLY A 26 -9.85 -0.14 -6.92
C GLY A 26 -8.60 -0.72 -7.60
N LEU A 27 -7.59 -1.17 -6.84
CA LEU A 27 -6.36 -1.77 -7.39
C LEU A 27 -6.48 -3.28 -7.64
N VAL A 28 -7.45 -3.94 -7.02
CA VAL A 28 -7.56 -5.41 -7.00
C VAL A 28 -8.37 -5.96 -8.18
N LEU A 29 -9.30 -5.17 -8.75
CA LEU A 29 -10.12 -5.65 -9.86
C LEU A 29 -10.77 -4.52 -10.68
N VAL A 30 -9.97 -3.60 -11.23
CA VAL A 30 -10.48 -2.67 -12.23
C VAL A 30 -9.67 -2.84 -13.51
N TYR A 31 -10.32 -3.35 -14.55
CA TYR A 31 -9.85 -3.26 -15.93
C TYR A 31 -9.97 -1.80 -16.39
N GLU A 32 -9.17 -0.93 -15.78
CA GLU A 32 -9.01 0.43 -16.25
C GLU A 32 -8.45 0.34 -17.67
N LYS A 33 -9.23 0.74 -18.67
CA LYS A 33 -8.74 0.84 -20.07
C LYS A 33 -7.53 1.76 -20.19
N ARG A 34 -7.26 2.59 -19.18
CA ARG A 34 -6.20 3.62 -19.17
C ARG A 34 -5.28 3.44 -17.96
N VAL A 35 -3.99 3.24 -18.26
CA VAL A 35 -2.89 3.16 -17.29
C VAL A 35 -2.87 4.38 -16.34
N ALA A 36 -3.27 5.56 -16.82
CA ALA A 36 -3.31 6.78 -16.02
C ALA A 36 -4.19 6.68 -14.76
N SER A 37 -5.33 5.97 -14.84
CA SER A 37 -6.22 5.79 -13.69
C SER A 37 -5.58 4.88 -12.63
N SER A 38 -4.96 3.79 -13.06
CA SER A 38 -4.21 2.89 -12.18
C SER A 38 -3.05 3.61 -11.48
N VAL A 39 -2.31 4.45 -12.21
CA VAL A 39 -1.24 5.28 -11.64
C VAL A 39 -1.81 6.24 -10.60
N ALA A 40 -2.90 6.96 -10.91
CA ALA A 40 -3.55 7.85 -9.95
C ALA A 40 -4.00 7.14 -8.67
N MET A 41 -4.55 5.93 -8.77
CA MET A 41 -4.92 5.12 -7.60
C MET A 41 -3.73 4.74 -6.71
N ILE A 42 -2.57 4.44 -7.30
CA ILE A 42 -1.33 4.17 -6.56
C ILE A 42 -0.87 5.42 -5.79
N TRP A 43 -0.93 6.60 -6.42
CA TRP A 43 -0.59 7.86 -5.76
C TRP A 43 -1.54 8.17 -4.60
N VAL A 44 -2.85 8.09 -4.83
CA VAL A 44 -3.88 8.38 -3.81
C VAL A 44 -3.75 7.45 -2.61
N SER A 45 -3.58 6.14 -2.85
CA SER A 45 -3.41 5.16 -1.76
C SER A 45 -2.13 5.41 -0.95
N SER A 46 -1.03 5.77 -1.61
CA SER A 46 0.23 6.15 -0.96
C SER A 46 0.07 7.39 -0.08
N ILE A 47 -0.59 8.44 -0.58
CA ILE A 47 -0.88 9.66 0.17
C ILE A 47 -1.72 9.35 1.41
N ARG A 48 -2.77 8.53 1.29
CA ARG A 48 -3.63 8.16 2.42
C ARG A 48 -2.87 7.38 3.51
N ILE A 49 -1.91 6.54 3.12
CA ILE A 49 -1.05 5.83 4.08
C ILE A 49 -0.13 6.82 4.81
N LEU A 50 0.48 7.76 4.08
CA LEU A 50 1.35 8.80 4.66
C LEU A 50 0.57 9.71 5.61
N LEU A 51 -0.62 10.15 5.23
CA LEU A 51 -1.49 10.99 6.06
C LEU A 51 -1.84 10.31 7.38
N LYS A 52 -2.22 9.03 7.36
CA LYS A 52 -2.49 8.25 8.59
C LYS A 52 -1.28 8.11 9.51
N LYS A 53 -0.07 8.15 8.94
CA LYS A 53 1.19 8.08 9.70
C LYS A 53 1.61 9.44 10.24
N LEU A 54 1.38 10.50 9.47
CA LEU A 54 1.73 11.86 9.85
C LEU A 54 0.78 12.42 10.91
N TYR A 55 -0.51 12.14 10.76
CA TYR A 55 -1.54 12.52 11.72
C TYR A 55 -2.24 11.25 12.19
N PRO A 56 -1.65 10.51 13.15
CA PRO A 56 -2.43 9.53 13.89
C PRO A 56 -3.63 10.27 14.50
N PRO A 57 -4.83 9.65 14.56
CA PRO A 57 -5.94 10.28 15.25
C PRO A 57 -5.45 10.69 16.63
N LEU A 58 -5.73 11.94 17.03
CA LEU A 58 -5.50 12.32 18.40
C LEU A 58 -6.30 11.34 19.23
N ASN A 59 -5.56 10.51 19.95
CA ASN A 59 -6.09 9.61 20.93
C ASN A 59 -6.87 10.52 21.90
N GLU A 60 -8.21 10.49 21.87
CA GLU A 60 -9.07 11.25 22.80
C GLU A 60 -9.01 10.64 24.21
N GLU A 61 -7.78 10.33 24.67
CA GLU A 61 -7.45 9.70 25.95
C GLU A 61 -7.36 10.79 27.04
N GLY A 62 -8.29 11.75 27.03
CA GLY A 62 -8.17 12.97 27.83
C GLY A 62 -9.47 13.73 27.98
N CYS A 63 -10.53 13.07 28.46
CA CYS A 63 -11.48 13.54 29.49
C CYS A 63 -12.78 12.72 29.43
N SER A 64 -12.83 11.64 30.21
CA SER A 64 -13.99 11.22 30.98
C SER A 64 -13.48 10.62 32.28
#